data_AF-A0AAQ2EQE6-F1
#
_entry.id   AF-A0AAQ2EQE6-F1
#
_cell.length_a   1.000
_cell.length_b   1.000
_cell.length_c   1.000
_cell.angle_alpha   90.00
_cell.angle_beta   90.00
_cell.angle_gamma   90.00
#
_symmetry.space_group_name_H-M   'P 1'
#
loop_
_entity.id
_entity.type
_entity.pdbx_description
1 polymer ?
#
loop_
_entity_poly.entity_id
_entity_poly.type
_entity_poly.pdbx_seq_one_letter_code
_entity_poly.pdbx_strand_id
1 'polypeptide(L)'
;MKKLLMLGAVASLFCNSVFAAERSVEYGEINQILDLIANKAQSQYILSKFTVEVKQPDIALEDVKLWLEQDGKIIASGIIDKDGNIDLPILPQSRADQVNLVINQEKDAVAIMVNTDIAPLTKQQVMYRDLFILLEDMDAFVELMAGSLSWFAPSFDELEFTFTEPASIQFVDEKGKTQKFVTDDEFKIQIPNKKKWMKQNPSLQFSALPTQFAPID
;
A
#
# COMPACT_ATOMS: atom_id res chain seq x y z
N MET A 1 32.47 24.14 7.47
CA MET A 1 31.14 24.66 7.08
C MET A 1 30.84 24.24 5.64
N LYS A 2 30.05 23.18 5.45
CA LYS A 2 28.83 23.17 4.62
C LYS A 2 28.26 21.75 4.65
N LYS A 3 27.02 21.69 5.12
CA LYS A 3 26.12 20.54 5.22
C LYS A 3 25.72 20.04 3.83
N LEU A 4 25.30 18.78 3.76
CA LEU A 4 24.09 18.24 3.12
C LEU A 4 24.37 16.77 2.76
N LEU A 5 23.47 15.80 2.87
CA LEU A 5 22.26 15.59 3.64
C LEU A 5 21.99 14.09 3.37
N MET A 6 21.85 13.26 4.40
CA MET A 6 21.29 11.92 4.19
C MET A 6 19.86 12.10 3.68
N LEU A 7 19.55 11.58 2.49
CA LEU A 7 18.19 11.24 2.10
C LEU A 7 18.13 9.73 1.95
N GLY A 8 17.88 9.03 3.06
CA GLY A 8 17.15 7.78 3.04
C GLY A 8 15.67 8.14 3.17
N ALA A 9 15.00 8.34 2.05
CA ALA A 9 13.54 8.52 2.04
C ALA A 9 12.90 7.14 2.07
N VAL A 10 12.70 6.60 3.28
CA VAL A 10 11.68 5.59 3.50
C VAL A 10 10.36 6.34 3.42
N ALA A 11 9.68 6.28 2.27
CA ALA A 11 8.36 6.86 2.09
C ALA A 11 7.31 5.97 2.76
N SER A 12 7.35 5.88 4.09
CA SER A 12 6.22 5.38 4.85
C SER A 12 5.16 6.47 4.88
N LEU A 13 4.09 6.30 4.09
CA LEU A 13 2.92 7.17 4.12
C LEU A 13 2.15 6.94 5.44
N PHE A 14 2.59 7.58 6.52
CA PHE A 14 1.91 7.58 7.81
C PHE A 14 0.72 8.56 7.78
N CYS A 15 -0.45 8.12 7.29
CA CYS A 15 -1.69 8.88 7.49
C CYS A 15 -2.18 8.69 8.94
N ASN A 16 -1.91 9.67 9.80
CA ASN A 16 -2.37 9.69 11.19
C ASN A 16 -3.74 10.39 11.30
N SER A 17 -4.82 9.64 11.45
CA SER A 17 -6.13 10.18 11.85
C SER A 17 -6.49 9.78 13.30
N VAL A 18 -6.90 10.78 14.09
CA VAL A 18 -7.07 10.72 15.55
C VAL A 18 -8.55 10.97 15.93
N PHE A 19 -9.23 10.02 16.57
CA PHE A 19 -10.65 10.13 17.01
C PHE A 19 -10.85 9.73 18.50
N ALA A 20 -11.84 10.33 19.17
CA ALA A 20 -11.98 10.43 20.64
C ALA A 20 -12.83 9.39 21.38
N ALA A 21 -12.37 9.01 22.60
CA ALA A 21 -13.02 8.38 23.77
C ALA A 21 -14.12 7.33 23.49
N GLU A 22 -13.84 6.04 23.83
CA GLU A 22 -14.49 4.84 23.25
C GLU A 22 -14.76 5.07 21.77
N ARG A 23 -13.68 4.95 21.01
CA ARG A 23 -13.57 5.43 19.64
C ARG A 23 -14.52 4.66 18.74
N SER A 24 -15.70 5.23 18.49
CA SER A 24 -16.62 4.88 17.40
C SER A 24 -16.17 5.61 16.13
N VAL A 25 -15.56 4.91 15.18
CA VAL A 25 -15.17 5.40 13.85
C VAL A 25 -16.19 4.91 12.83
N GLU A 26 -16.59 5.78 11.89
CA GLU A 26 -17.42 5.36 10.77
C GLU A 26 -16.72 4.23 10.00
N TYR A 27 -17.35 3.05 9.97
CA TYR A 27 -16.74 1.88 9.37
C TYR A 27 -16.78 1.92 7.84
N GLY A 28 -17.64 2.77 7.25
CA GLY A 28 -17.80 2.91 5.81
C GLY A 28 -16.48 3.15 5.08
N GLU A 29 -15.62 4.06 5.57
CA GLU A 29 -14.32 4.38 4.95
C GLU A 29 -13.33 3.22 5.10
N ILE A 30 -13.24 2.62 6.29
CA ILE A 30 -12.39 1.45 6.54
C ILE A 30 -12.81 0.29 5.63
N ASN A 31 -14.11 0.06 5.48
CA ASN A 31 -14.68 -0.97 4.63
C ASN A 31 -14.33 -0.77 3.16
N GLN A 32 -14.32 0.48 2.66
CA GLN A 32 -13.92 0.77 1.29
C GLN A 32 -12.44 0.42 1.06
N ILE A 33 -11.58 0.71 2.03
CA ILE A 33 -10.15 0.37 1.95
C ILE A 33 -9.96 -1.15 1.98
N LEU A 34 -10.65 -1.86 2.89
CA LEU A 34 -10.62 -3.32 2.95
C LEU A 34 -11.10 -3.95 1.64
N ASP A 35 -12.20 -3.46 1.08
CA ASP A 35 -12.75 -3.95 -0.20
C ASP A 35 -11.83 -3.63 -1.38
N LEU A 36 -11.20 -2.45 -1.38
CA LEU A 36 -10.19 -2.09 -2.38
C LEU A 36 -9.04 -3.10 -2.36
N ILE A 37 -8.47 -3.36 -1.18
CA ILE A 37 -7.31 -4.26 -1.01
C ILE A 37 -7.68 -5.71 -1.34
N ALA A 38 -8.81 -6.21 -0.82
CA ALA A 38 -9.13 -7.63 -0.89
C ALA A 38 -9.80 -8.05 -2.21
N ASN A 39 -10.61 -7.18 -2.82
CA ASN A 39 -11.50 -7.57 -3.91
C ASN A 39 -11.28 -6.80 -5.22
N LYS A 40 -10.66 -5.61 -5.18
CA LYS A 40 -10.51 -4.75 -6.37
C LYS A 40 -9.07 -4.62 -6.86
N ALA A 41 -8.10 -4.63 -5.96
CA ALA A 41 -6.69 -4.60 -6.31
C ALA A 41 -6.32 -5.81 -7.18
N GLN A 42 -5.61 -5.55 -8.26
CA GLN A 42 -5.20 -6.59 -9.23
C GLN A 42 -3.73 -6.97 -9.08
N SER A 43 -2.92 -6.07 -8.51
CA SER A 43 -1.51 -6.25 -8.26
C SER A 43 -1.29 -7.24 -7.13
N GLN A 44 -0.51 -8.27 -7.42
CA GLN A 44 0.00 -9.19 -6.40
C GLN A 44 1.10 -8.58 -5.51
N TYR A 45 1.54 -7.36 -5.82
CA TYR A 45 2.65 -6.71 -5.15
C TYR A 45 2.22 -5.71 -4.08
N ILE A 46 0.96 -5.29 -4.04
CA ILE A 46 0.49 -4.43 -2.94
C ILE A 46 0.22 -5.30 -1.72
N LEU A 47 0.90 -4.98 -0.63
CA LEU A 47 0.64 -5.56 0.67
C LEU A 47 0.10 -4.46 1.57
N SER A 48 -1.21 -4.46 1.78
CA SER A 48 -1.84 -3.51 2.69
C SER A 48 -2.49 -4.25 3.86
N LYS A 49 -2.22 -3.76 5.08
CA LYS A 49 -2.80 -4.29 6.31
C LYS A 49 -3.17 -3.16 7.26
N PHE A 50 -4.26 -3.35 7.98
CA PHE A 50 -4.57 -2.53 9.12
C PHE A 50 -3.80 -3.01 10.35
N THR A 51 -3.26 -2.08 11.13
CA THR A 51 -2.58 -2.40 12.39
C THR A 51 -3.03 -1.49 13.52
N VAL A 52 -2.91 -1.99 14.74
CA VAL A 52 -3.04 -1.21 15.98
C VAL A 52 -1.67 -0.65 16.35
N GLU A 53 -1.59 0.66 16.49
CA GLU A 53 -0.45 1.34 17.11
C GLU A 53 -0.84 1.78 18.53
N VAL A 54 -0.18 1.20 19.54
CA VAL A 54 -0.34 1.61 20.94
C VAL A 54 0.61 2.77 21.23
N LYS A 55 0.06 3.91 21.64
CA LYS A 55 0.82 5.15 21.87
C LYS A 55 1.15 5.38 23.34
N GLN A 56 0.39 4.78 24.24
CA GLN A 56 0.62 4.88 25.68
C GLN A 56 1.36 3.64 26.20
N PRO A 57 2.46 3.82 26.94
CA PRO A 57 3.32 2.71 27.35
C PRO A 57 2.65 1.76 28.36
N ASP A 58 1.60 2.21 29.04
CA ASP A 58 0.91 1.46 30.08
C ASP A 58 -0.19 0.53 29.54
N ILE A 59 -0.45 0.57 28.23
CA ILE A 59 -1.44 -0.28 27.57
C ILE A 59 -0.71 -1.42 26.87
N ALA A 60 -1.07 -2.66 27.18
CA ALA A 60 -0.61 -3.80 26.41
C ALA A 60 -1.49 -3.99 25.17
N LEU A 61 -0.90 -4.44 24.06
CA LEU A 61 -1.63 -4.71 22.82
C LEU A 61 -2.79 -5.71 23.03
N GLU A 62 -2.61 -6.70 23.91
CA GLU A 62 -3.62 -7.70 24.26
C GLU A 62 -4.85 -7.13 24.99
N ASP A 63 -4.72 -5.95 25.59
CA ASP A 63 -5.83 -5.25 26.25
C ASP A 63 -6.68 -4.44 25.26
N VAL A 64 -6.19 -4.26 24.03
CA VAL A 64 -6.93 -3.58 22.97
C VAL A 64 -7.95 -4.55 22.37
N LYS A 65 -9.20 -4.11 22.31
CA LYS A 65 -10.33 -4.83 21.73
C LYS A 65 -11.05 -3.92 20.77
N LEU A 66 -11.49 -4.50 19.66
CA LEU A 66 -12.20 -3.79 18.62
C LEU A 66 -13.41 -4.59 18.13
N TRP A 67 -14.50 -3.90 17.86
CA TRP A 67 -15.74 -4.51 17.40
C TRP A 67 -16.54 -3.58 16.50
N LEU A 68 -17.36 -4.17 15.65
CA LEU A 68 -18.31 -3.46 14.84
C LEU A 68 -19.64 -3.36 15.58
N GLU A 69 -20.20 -2.16 15.62
CA GLU A 69 -21.46 -1.85 16.26
C GLU A 69 -22.46 -1.24 15.26
N GLN A 70 -23.71 -1.68 15.33
CA GLN A 70 -24.85 -1.12 14.60
C GLN A 70 -26.02 -0.97 15.56
N ASP A 71 -26.58 0.23 15.67
CA ASP A 71 -27.71 0.55 16.57
C ASP A 71 -27.49 0.10 18.04
N GLY A 72 -26.29 0.31 18.57
CA GLY A 72 -25.92 -0.08 19.94
C GLY A 72 -25.73 -1.59 20.14
N LYS A 73 -25.69 -2.38 19.07
CA LYS A 73 -25.47 -3.83 19.11
C LYS A 73 -24.17 -4.19 18.44
N ILE A 74 -23.37 -5.00 19.13
CA ILE A 74 -22.19 -5.63 18.55
C ILE A 74 -22.61 -6.60 17.46
N ILE A 75 -22.15 -6.39 16.23
CA ILE A 75 -22.46 -7.24 15.08
C ILE A 75 -21.27 -8.12 14.64
N ALA A 76 -20.05 -7.74 15.02
CA ALA A 76 -18.85 -8.53 14.81
C ALA A 76 -17.74 -8.06 15.77
N SER A 77 -16.82 -8.95 16.14
CA SER A 77 -15.55 -8.57 16.77
C SER A 77 -14.45 -8.61 15.72
N GLY A 78 -13.56 -7.64 15.71
CA GLY A 78 -12.34 -7.77 14.91
C GLY A 78 -11.25 -8.46 15.73
N ILE A 79 -10.30 -9.07 15.03
CA ILE A 79 -9.23 -9.87 15.62
C ILE A 79 -7.94 -9.07 15.50
N ILE A 80 -7.20 -8.96 16.60
CA ILE A 80 -5.85 -8.39 16.62
C ILE A 80 -4.87 -9.53 16.84
N ASP A 81 -3.91 -9.71 15.94
CA ASP A 81 -2.86 -10.70 16.13
C ASP A 81 -1.71 -10.16 17.02
N LYS A 82 -0.76 -11.03 17.35
CA LYS A 82 0.41 -10.71 18.19
C LYS A 82 1.30 -9.59 17.62
N ASP A 83 1.23 -9.36 16.31
CA ASP A 83 2.03 -8.36 15.60
C ASP A 83 1.22 -7.06 15.42
N GLY A 84 0.00 -7.01 15.98
CA GLY A 84 -0.90 -5.86 15.93
C GLY A 84 -1.72 -5.77 14.65
N ASN A 85 -1.68 -6.77 13.76
CA ASN A 85 -2.51 -6.75 12.55
C ASN A 85 -3.97 -6.94 12.91
N ILE A 86 -4.84 -6.21 12.23
CA ILE A 86 -6.28 -6.22 12.43
C ILE A 86 -6.94 -6.99 11.28
N ASP A 87 -7.77 -7.96 11.64
CA ASP A 87 -8.72 -8.59 10.72
C ASP A 87 -10.14 -8.09 11.01
N LEU A 88 -10.77 -7.51 9.99
CA LEU A 88 -12.11 -6.89 10.04
C LEU A 88 -12.94 -7.40 8.85
N PRO A 89 -14.24 -7.68 9.05
CA PRO A 89 -15.08 -8.25 8.01
C PRO A 89 -15.50 -7.20 6.97
N ILE A 90 -15.38 -7.52 5.68
CA ILE A 90 -15.92 -6.68 4.61
C ILE A 90 -17.44 -6.83 4.57
N LEU A 91 -18.15 -5.71 4.67
CA LEU A 91 -19.61 -5.61 4.60
C LEU A 91 -20.06 -5.00 3.27
N PRO A 92 -21.30 -5.27 2.82
CA PRO A 92 -21.91 -4.46 1.77
C PRO A 92 -21.87 -2.98 2.14
N GLN A 93 -21.45 -2.11 1.22
CA GLN A 93 -21.15 -0.71 1.56
C GLN A 93 -22.31 0.03 2.24
N SER A 94 -23.54 -0.14 1.74
CA SER A 94 -24.74 0.49 2.31
C SER A 94 -25.00 0.10 3.77
N ARG A 95 -24.51 -1.08 4.20
CA ARG A 95 -24.53 -1.50 5.60
C ARG A 95 -23.32 -0.95 6.34
N ALA A 96 -22.12 -0.98 5.75
CA ALA A 96 -20.91 -0.44 6.35
C ALA A 96 -21.04 1.04 6.74
N ASP A 97 -21.74 1.83 5.93
CA ASP A 97 -22.03 3.25 6.17
C ASP A 97 -22.92 3.50 7.41
N GLN A 98 -23.54 2.46 7.96
CA GLN A 98 -24.38 2.52 9.16
C GLN A 98 -23.71 1.86 10.37
N VAL A 99 -22.45 1.43 10.22
CA VAL A 99 -21.70 0.68 11.22
C VAL A 99 -20.57 1.54 11.75
N ASN A 100 -20.30 1.39 13.03
CA ASN A 100 -19.15 1.98 13.68
C ASN A 100 -18.15 0.90 14.08
N LEU A 101 -16.86 1.17 13.90
CA LEU A 101 -15.79 0.44 14.55
C LEU A 101 -15.53 1.07 15.91
N VAL A 102 -15.70 0.29 16.97
CA VAL A 102 -15.49 0.71 18.36
C VAL A 102 -14.18 0.11 18.89
N ILE A 103 -13.42 0.90 19.66
CA ILE A 103 -12.19 0.47 20.35
C ILE A 103 -12.34 0.74 21.85
N ASN A 104 -12.01 -0.24 22.70
CA ASN A 104 -12.12 -0.13 24.17
C ASN A 104 -11.03 0.75 24.84
N GLN A 105 -10.47 1.72 24.12
CA GLN A 105 -9.40 2.58 24.60
C GLN A 105 -9.78 4.05 24.42
N GLU A 106 -9.18 4.92 25.24
CA GLU A 106 -9.42 6.35 25.15
C GLU A 106 -8.86 6.97 23.86
N LYS A 107 -9.25 8.23 23.60
CA LYS A 107 -8.64 9.04 22.54
C LYS A 107 -7.12 9.04 22.73
N ASP A 108 -6.36 8.98 21.64
CA ASP A 108 -4.90 9.13 21.63
C ASP A 108 -4.10 7.97 22.25
N ALA A 109 -4.76 7.05 22.97
CA ALA A 109 -4.13 5.85 23.52
C ALA A 109 -3.73 4.85 22.43
N VAL A 110 -4.57 4.73 21.40
CA VAL A 110 -4.41 3.80 20.29
C VAL A 110 -4.77 4.48 18.96
N ALA A 111 -4.00 4.19 17.92
CA ALA A 111 -4.35 4.51 16.54
C ALA A 111 -4.57 3.24 15.72
N ILE A 112 -5.52 3.31 14.78
CA ILE A 112 -5.60 2.36 13.69
C ILE A 112 -4.83 2.96 12.53
N MET A 113 -3.90 2.19 12.03
CA MET A 113 -3.05 2.50 10.92
C MET A 113 -3.39 1.62 9.73
N VAL A 114 -3.26 2.15 8.52
CA VAL A 114 -3.13 1.33 7.31
C VAL A 114 -1.67 1.39 6.89
N ASN A 115 -1.01 0.24 6.85
CA ASN A 115 0.34 0.13 6.33
C ASN A 115 0.27 -0.52 4.96
N THR A 116 0.78 0.19 3.96
CA THR A 116 0.90 -0.29 2.59
C THR A 116 2.38 -0.44 2.26
N ASP A 117 2.74 -1.61 1.74
CA ASP A 117 4.08 -1.98 1.34
C ASP A 117 4.05 -2.66 -0.04
N ILE A 118 5.21 -2.79 -0.66
CA ILE A 118 5.37 -3.45 -1.96
C ILE A 118 6.14 -4.76 -1.75
N ALA A 119 5.50 -5.88 -2.06
CA ALA A 119 6.12 -7.18 -2.00
C ALA A 119 7.35 -7.24 -2.94
N PRO A 120 8.48 -7.78 -2.50
CA PRO A 120 9.67 -7.88 -3.34
C PRO A 120 9.46 -8.81 -4.53
N LEU A 121 10.21 -8.58 -5.61
CA LEU A 121 10.23 -9.52 -6.73
C LEU A 121 10.93 -10.82 -6.33
N THR A 122 10.26 -11.93 -6.60
CA THR A 122 10.79 -13.28 -6.32
C THR A 122 11.26 -14.00 -7.57
N LYS A 123 11.01 -13.44 -8.76
CA LYS A 123 11.35 -14.03 -10.06
C LYS A 123 12.08 -13.00 -10.93
N GLN A 124 13.13 -13.46 -11.61
CA GLN A 124 13.87 -12.64 -12.57
C GLN A 124 13.13 -12.47 -13.91
N GLN A 125 12.02 -13.19 -14.11
CA GLN A 125 11.19 -13.06 -15.29
C GLN A 125 9.75 -12.78 -14.86
N VAL A 126 9.23 -11.63 -15.25
CA VAL A 126 7.89 -11.15 -14.86
C VAL A 126 7.19 -10.53 -16.07
N MET A 127 5.88 -10.68 -16.18
CA MET A 127 5.12 -9.99 -17.23
C MET A 127 5.04 -8.51 -16.90
N TYR A 128 5.20 -7.66 -17.92
CA TYR A 128 5.15 -6.21 -17.77
C TYR A 128 3.87 -5.76 -17.04
N ARG A 129 2.71 -6.25 -17.48
CA ARG A 129 1.42 -5.88 -16.89
C ARG A 129 1.32 -6.27 -15.41
N ASP A 130 1.89 -7.40 -15.01
CA ASP A 130 1.82 -7.85 -13.61
C ASP A 130 2.55 -6.87 -12.67
N LEU A 131 3.62 -6.22 -13.14
CA LEU A 131 4.32 -5.18 -12.38
C LEU A 131 3.57 -3.84 -12.43
N PHE A 132 3.19 -3.41 -13.63
CA PHE A 132 2.74 -2.04 -13.85
C PHE A 132 1.28 -1.79 -13.46
N ILE A 133 0.47 -2.84 -13.27
CA ILE A 133 -0.87 -2.68 -12.70
C ILE A 133 -0.84 -2.22 -11.23
N LEU A 134 0.32 -2.37 -10.56
CA LEU A 134 0.59 -1.74 -9.26
C LEU A 134 0.28 -0.25 -9.25
N LEU A 135 0.61 0.47 -10.33
CA LEU A 135 0.41 1.91 -10.41
C LEU A 135 -1.08 2.26 -10.40
N GLU A 136 -1.90 1.51 -11.15
CA GLU A 136 -3.35 1.70 -11.18
C GLU A 136 -3.99 1.47 -9.80
N ASP A 137 -3.55 0.43 -9.09
CA ASP A 137 -4.05 0.13 -7.75
C ASP A 137 -3.56 1.15 -6.70
N MET A 138 -2.34 1.69 -6.84
CA MET A 138 -1.82 2.75 -5.97
C MET A 138 -2.56 4.07 -6.20
N ASP A 139 -2.85 4.43 -7.45
CA ASP A 139 -3.68 5.59 -7.77
C ASP A 139 -5.08 5.44 -7.16
N ALA A 140 -5.71 4.27 -7.29
CA ALA A 140 -7.01 4.00 -6.68
C ALA A 140 -6.98 4.08 -5.14
N PHE A 141 -5.89 3.62 -4.52
CA PHE A 141 -5.69 3.74 -3.08
C PHE A 141 -5.52 5.20 -2.64
N VAL A 142 -4.73 5.99 -3.38
CA VAL A 142 -4.54 7.42 -3.13
C VAL A 142 -5.85 8.19 -3.32
N GLU A 143 -6.62 7.88 -4.38
CA GLU A 143 -7.94 8.48 -4.61
C GLU A 143 -8.89 8.24 -3.44
N LEU A 144 -8.92 7.02 -2.92
CA LEU A 144 -9.75 6.66 -1.78
C LEU A 144 -9.32 7.40 -0.51
N MET A 145 -8.02 7.46 -0.23
CA MET A 145 -7.48 8.06 0.99
C MET A 145 -7.51 9.60 0.97
N ALA A 146 -7.25 10.22 -0.18
CA ALA A 146 -7.23 11.67 -0.33
C ALA A 146 -8.64 12.24 -0.61
N GLY A 147 -9.59 11.40 -1.02
CA GLY A 147 -10.95 11.81 -1.38
C GLY A 147 -10.93 12.95 -2.40
N SER A 148 -11.62 14.06 -2.11
CA SER A 148 -11.68 15.22 -3.00
C SER A 148 -10.35 15.97 -3.19
N LEU A 149 -9.29 15.61 -2.46
CA LEU A 149 -7.96 16.18 -2.60
C LEU A 149 -7.02 15.35 -3.49
N SER A 150 -7.48 14.23 -4.02
CA SER A 150 -6.67 13.33 -4.86
C SER A 150 -6.08 14.00 -6.10
N TRP A 151 -6.72 15.03 -6.64
CA TRP A 151 -6.20 15.83 -7.77
C TRP A 151 -4.91 16.60 -7.46
N PHE A 152 -4.52 16.73 -6.19
CA PHE A 152 -3.22 17.25 -5.77
C PHE A 152 -2.18 16.16 -5.52
N ALA A 153 -2.58 14.89 -5.49
CA ALA A 153 -1.65 13.81 -5.31
C ALA A 153 -0.81 13.62 -6.58
N PRO A 154 0.47 13.28 -6.44
CA PRO A 154 1.28 12.89 -7.58
C PRO A 154 0.67 11.67 -8.26
N SER A 155 0.75 11.63 -9.59
CA SER A 155 0.39 10.45 -10.38
C SER A 155 1.63 9.60 -10.57
N PHE A 156 1.55 8.31 -10.32
CA PHE A 156 2.69 7.43 -10.55
C PHE A 156 2.71 6.93 -12.00
N ASP A 157 3.73 7.31 -12.76
CA ASP A 157 3.85 6.93 -14.16
C ASP A 157 5.07 6.05 -14.46
N GLU A 158 5.97 5.84 -13.50
CA GLU A 158 7.09 4.90 -13.65
C GLU A 158 7.27 3.97 -12.45
N LEU A 159 8.01 2.89 -12.66
CA LEU A 159 8.56 2.06 -11.59
C LEU A 159 10.09 2.23 -11.56
N GLU A 160 10.61 2.59 -10.38
CA GLU A 160 12.04 2.56 -10.08
C GLU A 160 12.41 1.23 -9.42
N PHE A 161 13.46 0.59 -9.93
CA PHE A 161 14.03 -0.64 -9.39
C PHE A 161 15.42 -0.33 -8.83
N THR A 162 15.66 -0.64 -7.55
CA THR A 162 16.96 -0.47 -6.90
C THR A 162 17.71 -1.80 -6.80
N PHE A 163 19.00 -1.79 -7.10
CA PHE A 163 19.89 -2.95 -7.05
C PHE A 163 21.09 -2.68 -6.13
N THR A 164 21.82 -3.74 -5.76
CA THR A 164 23.05 -3.65 -4.96
C THR A 164 24.33 -3.58 -5.81
N GLU A 165 24.22 -3.90 -7.10
CA GLU A 165 25.33 -3.95 -8.06
C GLU A 165 24.82 -3.64 -9.47
N PRO A 166 25.71 -3.41 -10.46
CA PRO A 166 25.30 -3.15 -11.83
C PRO A 166 24.36 -4.22 -12.38
N ALA A 167 23.19 -3.80 -12.86
CA ALA A 167 22.14 -4.70 -13.33
C ALA A 167 21.50 -4.19 -14.63
N SER A 168 20.65 -5.03 -15.22
CA SER A 168 19.87 -4.69 -16.40
C SER A 168 18.50 -5.33 -16.41
N ILE A 169 17.55 -4.65 -17.03
CA ILE A 169 16.22 -5.17 -17.34
C ILE A 169 16.05 -5.10 -18.86
N GLN A 170 15.59 -6.17 -19.47
CA GLN A 170 15.39 -6.21 -20.91
C GLN A 170 14.12 -6.97 -21.31
N PHE A 171 13.60 -6.65 -22.48
CA PHE A 171 12.53 -7.39 -23.13
C PHE A 171 12.55 -7.18 -24.64
N VAL A 172 11.77 -7.96 -25.38
CA VAL A 172 11.59 -7.79 -26.83
C VAL A 172 10.24 -7.14 -27.09
N ASP A 173 10.23 -6.02 -27.80
CA ASP A 173 9.00 -5.33 -28.18
C ASP A 173 8.25 -6.00 -29.35
N GLU A 174 7.06 -5.52 -29.69
CA GLU A 174 6.22 -6.09 -30.77
C GLU A 174 6.90 -6.07 -32.15
N LYS A 175 7.93 -5.23 -32.33
CA LYS A 175 8.70 -5.11 -33.57
C LYS A 175 9.93 -6.03 -33.57
N GLY A 176 10.08 -6.88 -32.56
CA GLY A 176 11.24 -7.75 -32.40
C GLY A 176 12.49 -7.01 -31.92
N LYS A 177 12.38 -5.73 -31.51
CA LYS A 177 13.52 -4.95 -31.03
C LYS A 177 13.71 -5.19 -29.54
N THR A 178 14.94 -5.52 -29.15
CA THR A 178 15.32 -5.57 -27.73
C THR A 178 15.34 -4.17 -27.13
N GLN A 179 14.52 -3.97 -26.11
CA GLN A 179 14.61 -2.85 -25.19
C GLN A 179 15.49 -3.30 -24.02
N LYS A 180 16.51 -2.51 -23.67
CA LYS A 180 17.43 -2.81 -22.58
C LYS A 180 17.65 -1.55 -21.76
N PHE A 181 17.48 -1.69 -20.46
CA PHE A 181 17.76 -0.69 -19.44
C PHE A 181 18.91 -1.21 -18.60
N VAL A 182 19.83 -0.33 -18.22
CA VAL A 182 20.96 -0.65 -17.35
C VAL A 182 20.95 0.31 -16.20
N THR A 183 21.46 -0.13 -15.06
CA THR A 183 21.59 0.71 -13.88
C THR A 183 22.39 1.97 -14.15
N ASP A 184 22.00 3.07 -13.50
CA ASP A 184 22.81 4.27 -13.37
C ASP A 184 23.90 4.15 -12.28
N ASP A 185 24.55 5.27 -11.94
CA ASP A 185 25.61 5.36 -10.92
C ASP A 185 25.09 5.08 -9.48
N GLU A 186 23.77 5.08 -9.27
CA GLU A 186 23.10 4.76 -8.00
C GLU A 186 22.52 3.34 -7.98
N PHE A 187 22.83 2.52 -8.99
CA PHE A 187 22.27 1.19 -9.17
C PHE A 187 20.74 1.16 -9.30
N LYS A 188 20.17 2.17 -9.97
CA LYS A 188 18.72 2.28 -10.22
C LYS A 188 18.37 2.12 -11.69
N ILE A 189 17.19 1.57 -11.96
CA ILE A 189 16.58 1.50 -13.29
C ILE A 189 15.15 2.02 -13.18
N GLN A 190 14.81 3.02 -13.98
CA GLN A 190 13.44 3.54 -14.09
C GLN A 190 12.82 3.02 -15.39
N ILE A 191 11.60 2.48 -15.30
CA ILE A 191 10.84 2.00 -16.45
C ILE A 191 9.47 2.68 -16.45
N PRO A 192 9.12 3.42 -17.52
CA PRO A 192 7.85 4.14 -17.59
C PRO A 192 6.68 3.24 -17.97
N ASN A 193 5.50 3.52 -17.42
CA ASN A 193 4.23 2.90 -17.71
C ASN A 193 3.70 3.26 -19.11
N LYS A 194 4.19 2.56 -20.14
CA LYS A 194 3.73 2.81 -21.51
C LYS A 194 2.51 1.98 -21.85
N LYS A 195 1.42 2.65 -22.27
CA LYS A 195 0.19 2.01 -22.80
C LYS A 195 0.46 0.93 -23.85
N LYS A 196 1.44 1.15 -24.74
CA LYS A 196 1.85 0.14 -25.73
C LYS A 196 2.42 -1.13 -25.10
N TRP A 197 3.20 -1.00 -24.04
CA TRP A 197 3.81 -2.13 -23.34
C TRP A 197 2.80 -2.83 -22.43
N MET A 198 1.85 -2.09 -21.84
CA MET A 198 0.68 -2.67 -21.17
C MET A 198 -0.16 -3.54 -22.11
N LYS A 199 -0.40 -3.07 -23.34
CA LYS A 199 -1.14 -3.83 -24.37
C LYS A 199 -0.36 -5.04 -24.87
N GLN A 200 0.92 -4.86 -25.19
CA GLN A 200 1.79 -5.94 -25.65
C GLN A 200 1.99 -7.00 -24.56
N ASN A 201 2.08 -6.54 -23.31
CA ASN A 201 2.49 -7.30 -22.14
C ASN A 201 3.78 -8.12 -22.39
N PRO A 202 4.94 -7.49 -22.65
CA PRO A 202 6.18 -8.24 -22.84
C PRO A 202 6.63 -8.89 -21.53
N SER A 203 7.45 -9.94 -21.64
CA SER A 203 8.13 -10.54 -20.49
C SER A 203 9.42 -9.76 -20.20
N LEU A 204 9.48 -9.13 -19.03
CA LEU A 204 10.66 -8.45 -18.51
C LEU A 204 11.63 -9.48 -17.95
N GLN A 205 12.87 -9.43 -18.43
CA GLN A 205 13.98 -10.24 -17.95
C GLN A 205 14.95 -9.35 -17.17
N PHE A 206 15.06 -9.63 -15.88
CA PHE A 206 16.00 -9.01 -14.96
C PHE A 206 17.30 -9.83 -14.95
N SER A 207 18.46 -9.16 -14.95
CA SER A 207 19.75 -9.85 -14.79
C SER A 207 20.06 -10.23 -13.34
N ALA A 208 19.47 -9.51 -12.38
CA ALA A 208 19.51 -9.76 -10.94
C ALA A 208 18.15 -9.37 -10.33
N LEU A 209 17.79 -9.88 -9.16
CA LEU A 209 16.58 -9.40 -8.49
C LEU A 209 16.86 -8.01 -7.86
N PRO A 210 15.96 -7.04 -8.03
CA PRO A 210 16.07 -5.77 -7.31
C PRO A 210 15.87 -6.01 -5.81
N THR A 211 16.52 -5.20 -4.97
CA THR A 211 16.28 -5.23 -3.52
C THR A 211 14.95 -4.62 -3.14
N GLN A 212 14.48 -3.66 -3.95
CA GLN A 212 13.18 -3.02 -3.82
C GLN A 212 12.76 -2.44 -5.18
N PHE A 213 11.47 -2.18 -5.34
CA PHE A 213 10.97 -1.33 -6.41
C PHE A 213 9.81 -0.49 -5.91
N ALA A 214 9.63 0.69 -6.49
CA ALA A 214 8.64 1.66 -6.03
C ALA A 214 8.04 2.45 -7.21
N PRO A 215 6.75 2.84 -7.11
CA PRO A 215 6.13 3.87 -7.93
C PRO A 215 6.87 5.21 -7.78
N ILE A 216 7.09 5.88 -8.91
CA ILE A 216 7.62 7.25 -8.97
C ILE A 216 6.85 8.09 -10.01
N ASP A 217 7.04 9.40 -9.92
CA ASP A 217 6.44 10.45 -10.76
C ASP A 217 7.33 10.84 -11.96
#